data_AF-A0A920H1X9-F1
#
_entry.id   AF-A0A920H1X9-F1
#
_cell.length_a   1.000
_cell.length_b   1.000
_cell.length_c   1.000
_cell.angle_alpha   90.00
_cell.angle_beta   90.00
_cell.angle_gamma   90.00
#
_symmetry.space_group_name_H-M   'P 1'
#
loop_
_entity.id
_entity.type
_entity.pdbx_description
1 polymer ?
#
loop_
_entity_poly.entity_id
_entity_poly.type
_entity_poly.pdbx_seq_one_letter_code
_entity_poly.pdbx_strand_id
1 'polypeptide(L)' 'MIDLLKIAKTEADGGNLFEELSNLYRDSDIKPNGYPEAVVWEGGIMMEILIL' A
#
# COMPACT_ATOMS: atom_id res chain seq x y z
N MET A 1 -14.07 -6.21 -3.22
CA MET A 1 -14.30 -4.77 -3.42
C MET A 1 -13.48 -4.06 -2.36
N ILE A 2 -12.69 -3.06 -2.74
CA ILE A 2 -11.87 -2.31 -1.78
C ILE A 2 -12.77 -1.43 -0.90
N ASP A 3 -12.51 -1.40 0.40
CA ASP A 3 -13.25 -0.57 1.37
C ASP A 3 -12.49 0.73 1.64
N LEU A 4 -12.73 1.72 0.78
CA LEU A 4 -12.05 3.03 0.85
C LEU A 4 -12.40 3.81 2.13
N LEU A 5 -13.59 3.60 2.70
CA LEU A 5 -14.01 4.26 3.94
C LEU A 5 -13.24 3.72 5.14
N LYS A 6 -12.99 2.41 5.16
CA LYS A 6 -12.13 1.79 6.19
C LYS A 6 -10.71 2.34 6.11
N ILE A 7 -10.12 2.40 4.90
CA ILE A 7 -8.76 2.92 4.67
C ILE A 7 -8.63 4.37 5.17
N ALA A 8 -9.54 5.25 4.76
CA ALA A 8 -9.51 6.66 5.16
C ALA A 8 -9.66 6.86 6.68
N LYS A 9 -10.46 6.02 7.35
CA LYS A 9 -10.58 6.05 8.83
C LYS A 9 -9.29 5.59 9.49
N THR A 10 -8.71 4.48 9.05
CA THR A 10 -7.45 3.97 9.59
C THR A 10 -6.34 5.02 9.48
N GLU A 11 -6.23 5.70 8.34
CA GLU A 11 -5.28 6.80 8.16
C GLU A 11 -5.56 7.99 9.09
N ALA A 12 -6.82 8.46 9.14
CA ALA A 12 -7.22 9.59 9.98
C ALA A 12 -7.03 9.34 11.48
N ASP A 13 -7.23 8.09 11.92
CA ASP A 13 -7.06 7.66 13.31
C ASP A 13 -5.59 7.37 13.65
N GLY A 14 -4.65 7.48 12.70
CA GLY A 14 -3.24 7.14 12.89
C GLY A 14 -2.99 5.65 13.11
N GLY A 15 -3.90 4.81 12.62
CA GLY A 15 -3.81 3.35 12.69
C GLY A 15 -2.82 2.75 11.70
N ASN A 16 -2.78 1.41 11.65
CA ASN A 16 -1.84 0.67 10.80
C ASN A 16 -2.32 0.60 9.34
N LEU A 17 -2.12 1.68 8.59
CA LEU A 17 -2.47 1.76 7.18
C LEU A 17 -1.70 0.73 6.34
N PHE A 18 -0.45 0.44 6.71
CA PHE A 18 0.38 -0.54 6.02
C PHE A 18 -0.26 -1.94 6.04
N GLU A 19 -0.74 -2.38 7.19
CA GLU A 19 -1.41 -3.67 7.34
C GLU A 19 -2.73 -3.74 6.56
N GLU A 20 -3.52 -2.67 6.61
CA GLU A 20 -4.77 -2.59 5.83
C GLU A 20 -4.51 -2.70 4.33
N LEU A 21 -3.50 -2.01 3.80
CA LEU A 21 -3.12 -2.09 2.39
C LEU A 21 -2.50 -3.46 2.04
N SER A 22 -1.67 -4.02 2.92
CA SER A 22 -1.05 -5.35 2.73
C SER A 22 -2.07 -6.48 2.69
N ASN A 23 -3.23 -6.32 3.34
CA ASN A 23 -4.33 -7.28 3.26
C ASN A 23 -5.12 -7.18 1.94
N LEU A 24 -4.99 -6.07 1.21
CA LEU A 24 -5.75 -5.77 -0.01
C LEU A 24 -4.98 -6.08 -1.28
N TYR A 25 -3.65 -5.97 -1.25
CA TYR A 25 -2.81 -6.14 -2.41
C TYR A 25 -1.77 -7.24 -2.23
N ARG A 26 -1.24 -7.73 -3.35
CA ARG A 26 -0.14 -8.69 -3.37
C ARG A 26 1.18 -7.95 -3.42
N ASP A 27 2.17 -8.40 -2.65
CA ASP A 27 3.54 -7.86 -2.74
C ASP A 27 4.12 -8.05 -4.15
N SER A 28 4.82 -7.03 -4.64
CA SER A 28 5.54 -7.07 -5.90
C SER A 28 7.02 -7.40 -5.68
N ASP A 29 7.56 -8.22 -6.60
CA ASP A 29 9.00 -8.48 -6.69
C ASP A 29 9.80 -7.27 -7.22
N ILE A 30 9.13 -6.25 -7.75
CA ILE A 30 9.77 -5.04 -8.30
C ILE A 30 10.04 -4.05 -7.18
N LYS A 31 11.28 -3.54 -7.11
CA LYS A 31 11.69 -2.46 -6.20
C LYS A 31 12.17 -1.24 -6.99
N PRO A 32 11.84 0.00 -6.56
CA PRO A 32 12.35 1.21 -7.20
C PRO A 32 13.86 1.33 -7.01
N ASN A 33 14.56 1.80 -8.04
CA ASN A 33 15.98 2.06 -7.92
C ASN A 33 16.25 3.19 -6.90
N GLY A 34 17.21 2.99 -6.01
CA GLY A 34 17.52 3.90 -4.91
C GLY A 34 16.67 3.71 -3.64
N TYR A 35 15.63 2.87 -3.67
CA TYR A 35 14.76 2.59 -2.52
C TYR A 35 14.49 1.07 -2.39
N PRO A 36 15.50 0.27 -2.03
CA PRO A 36 15.36 -1.20 -1.94
C PRO A 36 14.36 -1.65 -0.87
N GLU A 37 14.18 -0.84 0.17
CA GLU A 37 13.26 -1.10 1.29
C GLU A 37 11.81 -0.69 0.99
N ALA A 38 11.54 -0.05 -0.15
CA ALA A 38 10.19 0.37 -0.50
C ALA A 38 9.28 -0.86 -0.63
N VAL A 39 8.10 -0.79 -0.03
CA VAL A 39 7.07 -1.79 -0.26
C VAL A 39 6.29 -1.38 -1.51
N VAL A 40 6.17 -2.32 -2.44
CA VAL A 40 5.50 -2.14 -3.72
C VAL A 40 4.50 -3.26 -3.83
N TRP A 41 3.27 -2.91 -4.20
CA TRP A 41 2.20 -3.87 -4.37
C TRP A 41 1.76 -3.93 -5.83
N GLU A 42 1.32 -5.12 -6.24
CA GLU A 42 0.71 -5.34 -7.55
C GLU A 42 -0.70 -4.73 -7.58
N GLY A 43 -0.79 -3.48 -8.03
CA GLY A 43 -2.05 -2.82 -8.38
C GLY A 43 -2.33 -2.98 -9.87
N GLY A 44 -3.51 -3.49 -10.24
CA GLY A 44 -3.93 -3.47 -11.65
C GLY A 44 -3.88 -2.05 -12.23
N ILE A 45 -3.46 -1.91 -13.49
CA ILE A 45 -3.26 -0.68 -14.32
C ILE A 45 -2.51 0.53 -13.72
N MET A 46 -2.20 0.58 -12.42
CA MET A 46 -1.49 1.71 -11.80
C MET A 46 -0.57 1.22 -10.67
N MET A 47 0.71 1.54 -10.79
CA MET A 47 1.73 1.33 -9.76
C MET A 47 1.72 2.55 -8.84
N GLU A 48 1.12 2.47 -7.65
CA GLU A 48 1.29 3.49 -6.60
C GLU A 48 2.49 3.09 -5.71
N ILE A 49 3.44 4.00 -5.55
CA ILE A 49 4.55 3.88 -4.61
C ILE A 49 4.17 4.71 -3.39
N LEU A 50 3.89 4.06 -2.25
CA LEU A 50 3.74 4.74 -0.97
C LEU A 50 5.11 4.77 -0.27
N ILE A 51 5.68 5.96 -0.09
CA ILE A 51 6.82 6.17 0.81
C ILE A 51 6.22 6.58 2.15
N LEU A 52 6.31 5.69 3.14
CA LEU A 52 5.97 5.98 4.55
C LEU A 52 7.10 6.75 5.23
#